data_AF-D8SX86-F1
#
_entry.id   AF-D8SX86-F1
#
_cell.length_a   1.000
_cell.length_b   1.000
_cell.length_c   1.000
_cell.angle_alpha   90.00
_cell.angle_beta   90.00
_cell.angle_gamma   90.00
#
_symmetry.space_group_name_H-M   'P 1'
#
loop_
_entity.id
_entity.type
_entity.pdbx_description
1 polymer ?
#
loop_
_entity_poly.entity_id
_entity_poly.type
_entity_poly.pdbx_seq_one_letter_code
_entity_poly.pdbx_strand_id
1 'polypeptide(L)'
;FYTYSDFIAAANGFPAFGSTGSLDVQRRELAAYFAHVKHETGTLQFIREINQNNVYCDTSGGVSCPAGTMAYYGRGPLQLTWNYNYDAAGRAFNMNLLQNPDQVAQNGLLAWRSSVWFWMQNSNCHTAITQNQGFGATIRAINGALECGRGSETEPAQSRITYYRDFCSQLGVSPGENLGC
;
A
#
# COMPACT_ATOMS: atom_id res chain seq x y z
N PHE A 1 2.61 17.51 1.58
CA PHE A 1 1.80 16.62 0.72
C PHE A 1 1.04 15.61 1.56
N TYR A 2 1.72 14.68 2.24
CA TYR A 2 1.06 13.75 3.16
C TYR A 2 0.70 14.46 4.48
N THR A 3 -0.59 14.68 4.70
CA THR A 3 -1.10 15.28 5.95
C THR A 3 -1.91 14.26 6.75
N TYR A 4 -1.97 14.46 8.07
CA TYR A 4 -2.82 13.66 8.95
C TYR A 4 -4.31 13.81 8.63
N SER A 5 -4.76 15.04 8.35
CA SER A 5 -6.16 15.31 8.00
C SER A 5 -6.60 14.57 6.73
N ASP A 6 -5.75 14.53 5.70
CA ASP A 6 -6.04 13.80 4.47
C ASP A 6 -6.06 12.28 4.70
N PHE A 7 -5.15 11.77 5.54
CA PHE A 7 -5.17 10.36 5.94
C PHE A 7 -6.48 9.99 6.64
N ILE A 8 -6.89 10.78 7.64
CA ILE A 8 -8.13 10.52 8.38
C ILE A 8 -9.35 10.59 7.45
N ALA A 9 -9.42 11.60 6.57
CA ALA A 9 -10.49 11.71 5.60
C ALA A 9 -10.54 10.51 4.63
N ALA A 10 -9.38 10.01 4.17
CA ALA A 10 -9.30 8.81 3.35
C ALA A 10 -9.73 7.55 4.13
N ALA A 11 -9.20 7.36 5.34
CA ALA A 11 -9.49 6.22 6.21
C ALA A 11 -10.99 6.12 6.54
N ASN A 12 -11.65 7.25 6.83
CA ASN A 12 -13.09 7.32 7.09
C ASN A 12 -13.95 6.86 5.89
N GLY A 13 -13.40 6.89 4.66
CA GLY A 13 -14.03 6.32 3.48
C GLY A 13 -14.08 4.79 3.46
N PHE A 14 -13.34 4.12 4.35
CA PHE A 14 -13.26 2.67 4.47
C PHE A 14 -13.52 2.25 5.93
N PRO A 15 -14.79 2.18 6.38
CA PRO A 15 -15.12 2.11 7.80
C PRO A 15 -14.54 0.92 8.58
N ALA A 16 -14.14 -0.16 7.90
CA ALA A 16 -13.53 -1.36 8.49
C ALA A 16 -12.01 -1.26 8.71
N PHE A 17 -11.35 -0.29 8.05
CA PHE A 17 -9.90 -0.08 8.15
C PHE A 17 -9.52 0.42 9.54
N GLY A 18 -8.66 -0.32 10.25
CA GLY A 18 -8.20 0.02 11.59
C GLY A 18 -9.29 -0.05 12.66
N SER A 19 -10.44 -0.69 12.36
CA SER A 19 -11.61 -0.77 13.24
C SER A 19 -12.19 -2.19 13.36
N THR A 20 -11.58 -3.17 12.69
CA THR A 20 -12.02 -4.57 12.69
C THR A 20 -11.33 -5.36 13.80
N GLY A 21 -12.09 -6.17 14.53
CA GLY A 21 -11.57 -7.05 15.59
C GLY A 21 -11.26 -6.32 16.91
N SER A 22 -10.41 -6.92 17.74
CA SER A 22 -10.00 -6.35 19.03
C SER A 22 -9.11 -5.11 18.85
N LEU A 23 -8.96 -4.31 19.90
CA LEU A 23 -8.04 -3.14 19.89
C LEU A 23 -6.61 -3.52 19.48
N ASP A 24 -6.15 -4.71 19.87
CA ASP A 24 -4.84 -5.22 19.48
C ASP A 24 -4.77 -5.52 17.97
N VAL A 25 -5.83 -6.09 17.39
CA VAL A 25 -5.91 -6.31 15.93
C VAL A 25 -5.93 -4.98 15.19
N GLN A 26 -6.72 -4.01 15.66
CA GLN A 26 -6.80 -2.67 15.09
C GLN A 26 -5.45 -1.95 15.12
N ARG A 27 -4.73 -2.00 16.26
CA ARG A 27 -3.38 -1.43 16.38
C ARG A 27 -2.37 -2.13 15.48
N ARG A 28 -2.42 -3.45 15.37
CA ARG A 28 -1.56 -4.21 14.45
C ARG A 28 -1.84 -3.86 13.00
N GLU A 29 -3.10 -3.70 12.60
CA GLU A 29 -3.44 -3.25 11.25
C GLU A 29 -2.85 -1.87 10.93
N LEU A 30 -3.01 -0.90 11.83
CA LEU A 30 -2.45 0.44 11.65
C LEU A 30 -0.91 0.39 11.61
N ALA A 31 -0.27 -0.36 12.50
CA ALA A 31 1.18 -0.57 12.48
C ALA A 31 1.65 -1.20 11.16
N ALA A 32 0.95 -2.22 10.68
CA ALA A 32 1.27 -2.92 9.45
C ALA A 32 1.17 -1.99 8.23
N TYR A 33 0.04 -1.29 8.12
CA TYR A 33 -0.18 -0.31 7.06
C TYR A 33 0.92 0.76 7.05
N PHE A 34 1.21 1.39 8.18
CA PHE A 34 2.24 2.44 8.24
C PHE A 34 3.66 1.90 8.05
N ALA A 35 3.96 0.65 8.42
CA ALA A 35 5.23 0.01 8.13
C ALA A 35 5.48 -0.10 6.63
N HIS A 36 4.47 -0.53 5.87
CA HIS A 36 4.54 -0.54 4.42
C HIS A 36 4.66 0.88 3.86
N VAL A 37 3.83 1.82 4.31
CA VAL A 37 3.92 3.21 3.86
C VAL A 37 5.31 3.79 4.07
N LYS A 38 5.91 3.60 5.26
CA LYS A 38 7.27 4.06 5.57
C LYS A 38 8.29 3.44 4.61
N HIS A 39 8.17 2.14 4.33
CA HIS A 39 9.04 1.44 3.41
C HIS A 39 8.92 1.98 1.97
N GLU A 40 7.70 2.08 1.44
CA GLU A 40 7.44 2.48 0.05
C GLU A 40 7.83 3.92 -0.27
N THR A 41 7.81 4.81 0.74
CA THR A 41 7.95 6.25 0.52
C THR A 41 9.22 6.85 1.12
N GLY A 42 10.08 6.04 1.72
CA GLY A 42 11.24 6.54 2.48
C GLY A 42 10.80 7.47 3.62
N THR A 43 9.89 7.00 4.48
CA THR A 43 9.31 7.81 5.58
C THR A 43 8.55 9.04 5.08
N LEU A 44 7.63 8.83 4.12
CA LEU A 44 6.78 9.86 3.52
C LEU A 44 7.56 10.98 2.79
N GLN A 45 8.84 10.75 2.48
CA GLN A 45 9.67 11.70 1.73
C GLN A 45 9.29 11.74 0.25
N PHE A 46 8.98 10.59 -0.34
CA PHE A 46 8.75 10.46 -1.77
C PHE A 46 7.25 10.34 -2.10
N ILE A 47 6.82 11.19 -3.03
CA ILE A 47 5.44 11.18 -3.57
C ILE A 47 5.37 10.27 -4.80
N ARG A 48 6.40 10.32 -5.64
CA ARG A 48 6.55 9.54 -6.86
C ARG A 48 7.75 8.62 -6.70
N GLU A 49 7.72 7.48 -7.38
CA GLU A 49 8.87 6.60 -7.54
C GLU A 49 10.06 7.42 -8.06
N ILE A 50 11.25 7.11 -7.55
CA ILE A 50 12.49 7.80 -7.91
C ILE A 50 12.87 7.48 -9.37
N ASN A 51 12.82 6.20 -9.75
CA ASN A 51 13.12 5.75 -11.10
C ASN A 51 11.85 5.65 -11.96
N GLN A 52 11.58 6.66 -12.76
CA GLN A 52 10.36 6.71 -13.59
C GLN A 52 10.56 6.12 -15.00
N ASN A 53 11.71 5.47 -15.24
CA ASN A 53 12.05 4.91 -16.56
C ASN A 53 11.56 3.47 -16.77
N ASN A 54 10.92 2.89 -15.76
CA ASN A 54 10.38 1.53 -15.83
C ASN A 54 9.07 1.50 -16.64
N VAL A 55 8.88 0.44 -17.41
CA VAL A 55 7.65 0.21 -18.18
C VAL A 55 6.63 -0.50 -17.30
N TYR A 56 5.73 0.26 -16.68
CA TYR A 56 4.61 -0.25 -15.88
C TYR A 56 3.31 -0.33 -16.69
N CYS A 57 3.40 -0.92 -17.86
CA CYS A 57 2.30 -1.07 -18.80
C CYS A 57 2.19 -2.54 -19.20
N ASP A 58 1.19 -3.23 -18.65
CA ASP A 58 0.83 -4.59 -19.03
C ASP A 58 -0.56 -4.59 -19.69
N THR A 59 -0.58 -4.87 -20.99
CA THR A 59 -1.82 -4.91 -21.79
C THR A 59 -2.37 -6.32 -21.94
N SER A 60 -1.71 -7.35 -21.38
CA SER A 60 -2.13 -8.75 -21.48
C SER A 60 -3.52 -8.98 -20.87
N GLY A 61 -3.89 -8.19 -19.85
CA GLY A 61 -5.22 -8.18 -19.23
C GLY A 61 -6.25 -7.27 -19.91
N GLY A 62 -5.95 -6.71 -21.09
CA GLY A 62 -6.88 -5.85 -21.85
C GLY A 62 -6.97 -4.39 -21.40
N VAL A 63 -6.25 -3.99 -20.34
CA VAL A 63 -6.15 -2.58 -19.92
C VAL A 63 -5.11 -1.87 -20.78
N SER A 64 -5.50 -0.83 -21.50
CA SER A 64 -4.59 -0.05 -22.34
C SER A 64 -3.71 0.91 -21.51
N CYS A 65 -2.79 1.61 -22.18
CA CYS A 65 -1.86 2.55 -21.56
C CYS A 65 -1.96 3.96 -22.18
N PRO A 66 -3.13 4.63 -22.08
CA PRO A 66 -3.39 5.87 -22.81
C PRO A 66 -2.57 7.08 -22.33
N ALA A 67 -2.04 7.06 -21.11
CA ALA A 67 -1.09 8.06 -20.61
C ALA A 67 0.37 7.83 -21.09
N GLY A 68 0.63 6.75 -21.83
CA GLY A 68 1.97 6.30 -22.21
C GLY A 68 2.46 5.12 -21.38
N THR A 69 3.38 4.32 -21.93
CA THR A 69 3.83 3.05 -21.33
C THR A 69 4.68 3.23 -20.06
N MET A 70 5.28 4.41 -19.89
CA MET A 70 6.10 4.77 -18.72
C MET A 70 5.33 5.63 -17.71
N ALA A 71 4.02 5.82 -17.86
CA ALA A 71 3.25 6.76 -17.03
C ALA A 71 2.78 6.20 -15.67
N TYR A 72 2.80 4.89 -15.49
CA TYR A 72 2.19 4.19 -14.33
C TYR A 72 3.19 3.73 -13.28
N TYR A 73 4.28 4.48 -13.11
CA TYR A 73 5.20 4.34 -11.98
C TYR A 73 4.50 4.63 -10.63
N GLY A 74 5.18 4.27 -9.55
CA GLY A 74 4.68 4.39 -8.19
C GLY A 74 4.29 5.81 -7.79
N ARG A 75 3.08 5.97 -7.22
CA ARG A 75 2.64 7.24 -6.60
C ARG A 75 1.93 7.02 -5.28
N GLY A 76 2.12 7.93 -4.34
CA GLY A 76 1.41 7.96 -3.07
C GLY A 76 1.95 6.98 -2.01
N PRO A 77 1.21 6.79 -0.90
CA PRO A 77 1.70 6.14 0.32
C PRO A 77 2.09 4.67 0.16
N LEU A 78 1.39 3.93 -0.71
CA LEU A 78 1.72 2.54 -1.05
C LEU A 78 2.18 2.40 -2.51
N GLN A 79 2.69 3.49 -3.10
CA GLN A 79 3.25 3.51 -4.46
C GLN A 79 2.37 2.79 -5.49
N LEU A 80 1.14 3.28 -5.71
CA LEU A 80 0.23 2.74 -6.72
C LEU A 80 0.96 2.67 -8.07
N THR A 81 1.10 1.47 -8.61
CA THR A 81 1.95 1.14 -9.78
C THR A 81 1.18 0.21 -10.72
N TRP A 82 1.49 0.26 -12.03
CA TRP A 82 0.85 -0.49 -13.12
C TRP A 82 -0.48 0.08 -13.62
N ASN A 83 -0.62 0.12 -14.95
CA ASN A 83 -1.83 0.58 -15.67
C ASN A 83 -3.12 -0.05 -15.15
N TYR A 84 -3.15 -1.36 -14.90
CA TYR A 84 -4.34 -2.04 -14.40
C TYR A 84 -4.75 -1.61 -12.98
N ASN A 85 -3.81 -1.24 -12.12
CA ASN A 85 -4.13 -0.73 -10.78
C ASN A 85 -4.65 0.72 -10.84
N TYR A 86 -4.10 1.56 -11.73
CA TYR A 86 -4.64 2.91 -11.96
C TYR A 86 -6.04 2.86 -12.57
N ASP A 87 -6.30 1.94 -13.49
CA ASP A 87 -7.62 1.70 -14.06
C ASP A 87 -8.63 1.23 -12.99
N ALA A 88 -8.27 0.24 -12.17
CA ALA A 88 -9.10 -0.25 -11.08
C ALA A 88 -9.39 0.84 -10.02
N ALA A 89 -8.39 1.60 -9.59
CA ALA A 89 -8.55 2.72 -8.68
C ALA A 89 -9.44 3.82 -9.30
N GLY A 90 -9.24 4.10 -10.59
CA GLY A 90 -10.04 5.07 -11.33
C GLY A 90 -11.52 4.72 -11.34
N ARG A 91 -11.86 3.47 -11.61
CA ARG A 91 -13.24 2.97 -11.52
C ARG A 91 -13.81 3.09 -10.11
N ALA A 92 -13.04 2.70 -9.08
CA ALA A 92 -13.47 2.77 -7.69
C ALA A 92 -13.78 4.20 -7.22
N PHE A 93 -13.08 5.20 -7.78
CA PHE A 93 -13.23 6.60 -7.38
C PHE A 93 -14.06 7.43 -8.35
N ASN A 94 -14.55 6.83 -9.44
CA ASN A 94 -15.18 7.53 -10.57
C ASN A 94 -14.28 8.66 -11.12
N MET A 95 -13.00 8.33 -11.37
CA MET A 95 -11.98 9.25 -11.87
C MET A 95 -11.20 8.60 -13.01
N ASN A 96 -10.80 9.37 -14.02
CA ASN A 96 -9.98 8.85 -15.11
C ASN A 96 -8.48 8.83 -14.75
N LEU A 97 -8.11 7.98 -13.78
CA LEU A 97 -6.72 7.82 -13.34
C LEU A 97 -5.87 7.05 -14.35
N LEU A 98 -6.47 6.26 -15.24
CA LEU A 98 -5.75 5.60 -16.33
C LEU A 98 -5.22 6.62 -17.35
N GLN A 99 -6.02 7.63 -17.73
CA GLN A 99 -5.56 8.70 -18.61
C GLN A 99 -4.67 9.73 -17.89
N ASN A 100 -4.93 9.98 -16.61
CA ASN A 100 -4.30 11.05 -15.84
C ASN A 100 -3.76 10.51 -14.49
N PRO A 101 -2.75 9.62 -14.50
CA PRO A 101 -2.27 8.94 -13.29
C PRO A 101 -1.59 9.90 -12.31
N ASP A 102 -1.04 11.02 -12.79
CA ASP A 102 -0.32 11.98 -11.94
C ASP A 102 -1.22 12.73 -10.93
N GLN A 103 -2.54 12.66 -11.08
CA GLN A 103 -3.49 13.17 -10.09
C GLN A 103 -3.23 12.60 -8.68
N VAL A 104 -2.81 11.33 -8.58
CA VAL A 104 -2.48 10.67 -7.31
C VAL A 104 -1.30 11.37 -6.61
N ALA A 105 -0.38 11.97 -7.36
CA ALA A 105 0.78 12.70 -6.83
C ALA A 105 0.55 14.21 -6.68
N GLN A 106 -0.65 14.71 -7.01
CA GLN A 106 -1.01 16.13 -6.94
C GLN A 106 -2.03 16.43 -5.82
N ASN A 107 -2.73 15.40 -5.32
CA ASN A 107 -3.74 15.55 -4.28
C ASN A 107 -3.48 14.57 -3.13
N GLY A 108 -3.16 15.10 -1.94
CA GLY A 108 -2.83 14.30 -0.74
C GLY A 108 -3.97 13.39 -0.27
N LEU A 109 -5.22 13.86 -0.33
CA LEU A 109 -6.40 13.05 -0.02
C LEU A 109 -6.56 11.90 -1.02
N LEU A 110 -6.40 12.16 -2.32
CA LEU A 110 -6.46 11.10 -3.33
C LEU A 110 -5.32 10.08 -3.16
N ALA A 111 -4.12 10.54 -2.79
CA ALA A 111 -2.98 9.67 -2.52
C ALA A 111 -3.27 8.72 -1.34
N TRP A 112 -3.76 9.25 -0.22
CA TRP A 112 -4.18 8.41 0.91
C TRP A 112 -5.33 7.50 0.52
N ARG A 113 -6.35 8.00 -0.17
CA ARG A 113 -7.50 7.20 -0.62
C ARG A 113 -7.08 6.04 -1.51
N SER A 114 -6.13 6.23 -2.44
CA SER A 114 -5.64 5.13 -3.29
C SER A 114 -4.93 4.06 -2.48
N SER A 115 -4.11 4.44 -1.49
CA SER A 115 -3.41 3.47 -0.65
C SER A 115 -4.33 2.70 0.30
N VAL A 116 -5.31 3.35 0.93
CA VAL A 116 -6.29 2.67 1.80
C VAL A 116 -7.20 1.78 0.95
N TRP A 117 -7.62 2.24 -0.22
CA TRP A 117 -8.34 1.40 -1.19
C TRP A 117 -7.55 0.15 -1.57
N PHE A 118 -6.25 0.29 -1.87
CA PHE A 118 -5.41 -0.86 -2.20
C PHE A 118 -5.37 -1.86 -1.03
N TRP A 119 -5.12 -1.37 0.18
CA TRP A 119 -5.08 -2.18 1.39
C TRP A 119 -6.39 -2.94 1.66
N MET A 120 -7.53 -2.28 1.42
CA MET A 120 -8.86 -2.78 1.77
C MET A 120 -9.55 -3.58 0.68
N GLN A 121 -9.32 -3.27 -0.60
CA GLN A 121 -10.15 -3.73 -1.72
C GLN A 121 -9.37 -4.29 -2.91
N ASN A 122 -8.10 -3.90 -3.09
CA ASN A 122 -7.28 -4.34 -4.23
C ASN A 122 -6.05 -5.16 -3.80
N SER A 123 -6.11 -5.74 -2.61
CA SER A 123 -5.12 -6.66 -2.06
C SER A 123 -5.75 -7.48 -0.92
N ASN A 124 -4.99 -8.44 -0.38
CA ASN A 124 -5.41 -9.22 0.79
C ASN A 124 -4.87 -8.65 2.11
N CYS A 125 -4.37 -7.41 2.15
CA CYS A 125 -3.67 -6.89 3.33
C CYS A 125 -4.59 -6.79 4.55
N HIS A 126 -5.76 -6.17 4.41
CA HIS A 126 -6.76 -6.05 5.49
C HIS A 126 -7.15 -7.43 6.03
N THR A 127 -7.50 -8.36 5.16
CA THR A 127 -7.90 -9.71 5.55
C THR A 127 -6.76 -10.47 6.21
N ALA A 128 -5.53 -10.33 5.72
CA ALA A 128 -4.36 -11.00 6.26
C ALA A 128 -4.12 -10.61 7.73
N ILE A 129 -4.17 -9.32 8.05
CA ILE A 129 -3.90 -8.86 9.42
C ILE A 129 -5.09 -9.12 10.36
N THR A 130 -6.32 -8.93 9.88
CA THR A 130 -7.53 -9.08 10.72
C THR A 130 -7.91 -10.54 10.98
N GLN A 131 -7.52 -11.45 10.09
CA GLN A 131 -7.70 -12.90 10.26
C GLN A 131 -6.45 -13.60 10.80
N ASN A 132 -5.52 -12.84 11.38
CA ASN A 132 -4.35 -13.36 12.09
C ASN A 132 -3.42 -14.23 11.22
N GLN A 133 -3.33 -13.95 9.92
CA GLN A 133 -2.35 -14.59 9.01
C GLN A 133 -0.92 -14.05 9.25
N GLY A 134 -0.80 -12.88 9.89
CA GLY A 134 0.46 -12.24 10.26
C GLY A 134 0.92 -11.16 9.29
N PHE A 135 1.95 -10.40 9.68
CA PHE A 135 2.51 -9.30 8.87
C PHE A 135 3.20 -9.80 7.60
N GLY A 136 3.76 -11.01 7.61
CA GLY A 136 4.34 -11.63 6.43
C GLY A 136 3.35 -11.79 5.27
N ALA A 137 2.08 -12.05 5.59
CA ALA A 137 1.03 -12.15 4.59
C ALA A 137 0.70 -10.79 3.95
N THR A 138 0.88 -9.66 4.64
CA THR A 138 0.73 -8.31 4.05
C THR A 138 1.91 -7.98 3.15
N ILE A 139 3.14 -8.38 3.49
CA ILE A 139 4.31 -8.29 2.59
C ILE A 139 4.04 -9.09 1.31
N ARG A 140 3.54 -10.32 1.44
CA ARG A 140 3.21 -11.17 0.29
C ARG A 140 2.14 -10.53 -0.60
N ALA A 141 1.13 -9.91 -0.01
CA ALA A 141 0.06 -9.24 -0.74
C ALA A 141 0.52 -7.98 -1.50
N ILE A 142 1.54 -7.27 -0.99
CA ILE A 142 2.06 -6.05 -1.61
C ILE A 142 3.11 -6.37 -2.69
N ASN A 143 4.10 -7.21 -2.37
CA ASN A 143 5.22 -7.45 -3.28
C ASN A 143 5.81 -8.87 -3.18
N GLY A 144 4.94 -9.86 -2.95
CA GLY A 144 5.37 -11.24 -2.67
C GLY A 144 6.20 -11.89 -3.77
N ALA A 145 5.97 -11.53 -5.04
CA ALA A 145 6.73 -12.09 -6.17
C ALA A 145 8.22 -11.71 -6.12
N LEU A 146 8.56 -10.55 -5.56
CA LEU A 146 9.93 -10.07 -5.44
C LEU A 146 10.53 -10.41 -4.08
N GLU A 147 9.76 -10.23 -3.00
CA GLU A 147 10.30 -10.18 -1.63
C GLU A 147 10.18 -11.49 -0.84
N CYS A 148 9.25 -12.39 -1.22
CA CYS A 148 8.91 -13.59 -0.44
C CYS A 148 9.36 -14.89 -1.13
N GLY A 149 9.34 -16.01 -0.38
CA GLY A 149 9.59 -17.34 -0.94
C GLY A 149 11.03 -17.60 -1.35
N ARG A 150 12.00 -16.89 -0.74
CA ARG A 150 13.43 -17.01 -1.02
C ARG A 150 14.17 -17.94 -0.05
N GLY A 151 13.47 -18.58 0.89
CA GLY A 151 14.04 -19.41 1.95
C GLY A 151 14.57 -18.61 3.15
N SER A 152 14.83 -17.31 2.96
CA SER A 152 15.09 -16.33 4.02
C SER A 152 14.51 -14.97 3.60
N GLU A 153 14.35 -14.09 4.57
CA GLU A 153 13.85 -12.74 4.38
C GLU A 153 14.81 -11.96 3.48
N THR A 154 14.26 -11.39 2.41
CA THR A 154 14.99 -10.42 1.58
C THR A 154 15.20 -9.13 2.38
N GLU A 155 16.21 -8.33 2.00
CA GLU A 155 16.47 -7.05 2.65
C GLU A 155 15.22 -6.13 2.70
N PRO A 156 14.42 -6.00 1.61
CA PRO A 156 13.19 -5.22 1.68
C PRO A 156 12.16 -5.78 2.68
N ALA A 157 11.94 -7.10 2.70
CA ALA A 157 11.05 -7.74 3.66
C ALA A 157 11.52 -7.50 5.11
N GLN A 158 12.82 -7.63 5.37
CA GLN A 158 13.41 -7.38 6.68
C GLN A 158 13.25 -5.91 7.11
N SER A 159 13.37 -4.96 6.19
CA SER A 159 13.12 -3.53 6.44
C SER A 159 11.67 -3.28 6.86
N ARG A 160 10.70 -3.86 6.15
CA ARG A 160 9.27 -3.79 6.50
C ARG A 160 9.00 -4.35 7.90
N ILE A 161 9.56 -5.52 8.23
CA ILE A 161 9.42 -6.16 9.55
C ILE A 161 9.97 -5.25 10.65
N THR A 162 11.10 -4.60 10.38
CA THR A 162 11.73 -3.67 11.33
C THR A 162 10.83 -2.48 11.61
N TYR A 163 10.25 -1.86 10.58
CA TYR A 163 9.30 -0.76 10.76
C TYR A 163 8.00 -1.19 11.45
N TYR A 164 7.51 -2.40 11.15
CA TYR A 164 6.32 -2.94 11.80
C TYR A 164 6.53 -3.14 13.30
N ARG A 165 7.68 -3.67 13.71
CA ARG A 165 8.03 -3.81 15.13
C ARG A 165 8.13 -2.46 15.83
N ASP A 166 8.73 -1.47 15.18
CA ASP A 166 8.82 -0.09 15.69
C ASP A 166 7.42 0.52 15.92
N PHE A 167 6.53 0.46 14.92
CA PHE A 167 5.17 0.97 15.07
C PHE A 167 4.32 0.19 16.06
N CYS A 168 4.48 -1.14 16.15
CA CYS A 168 3.83 -1.93 17.19
C CYS A 168 4.26 -1.49 18.60
N SER A 169 5.55 -1.23 18.79
CA SER A 169 6.10 -0.71 20.05
C SER A 169 5.47 0.65 20.41
N GLN A 170 5.43 1.58 19.45
CA GLN A 170 4.82 2.91 19.65
C GLN A 170 3.32 2.85 19.98
N LEU A 171 2.60 1.87 19.41
CA LEU A 171 1.17 1.66 19.67
C LEU A 171 0.90 0.77 20.90
N GLY A 172 1.94 0.28 21.58
CA GLY A 172 1.81 -0.57 22.77
C GLY A 172 1.14 -1.91 22.49
N VAL A 173 1.44 -2.55 21.35
CA VAL A 173 0.87 -3.83 20.95
C VAL A 173 1.97 -4.85 20.60
N SER A 174 1.74 -6.13 20.91
CA SER A 174 2.61 -7.20 20.41
C SER A 174 2.51 -7.31 18.88
N PRO A 175 3.64 -7.43 18.15
CA PRO A 175 3.65 -7.64 16.69
C PRO A 175 2.92 -8.90 16.24
N GLY A 176 2.72 -9.87 17.15
CA GLY A 176 2.20 -11.19 16.81
C GLY A 176 3.25 -12.08 16.14
N GLU A 177 2.76 -13.16 15.53
CA GLU A 177 3.57 -14.17 14.86
C GLU A 177 3.57 -13.97 13.33
N ASN A 178 4.30 -14.83 12.60
CA ASN A 178 4.34 -14.86 11.13
C ASN A 178 4.70 -13.50 10.51
N LEU A 179 5.82 -12.92 10.95
CA LEU A 179 6.27 -11.61 10.48
C LEU A 179 6.95 -11.65 9.11
N GLY A 180 7.59 -12.78 8.77
CA GLY A 180 8.32 -12.99 7.52
C GLY A 180 7.50 -13.69 6.44
N CYS A 181 8.05 -13.75 5.23
CA CYS A 181 7.49 -14.37 4.05
C CYS A 181 8.60 -14.87 3.12
#